data_AF-A0A8I0H4C6-F1
#
_entry.id   AF-A0A8I0H4C6-F1
#
_cell.length_a   1.000
_cell.length_b   1.000
_cell.length_c   1.000
_cell.angle_alpha   90.00
_cell.angle_beta   90.00
_cell.angle_gamma   90.00
#
_symmetry.space_group_name_H-M   'P 1'
#
loop_
_entity.id
_entity.type
_entity.pdbx_description
1 polymer ?
#
loop_
_entity_poly.entity_id
_entity_poly.type
_entity_poly.pdbx_seq_one_letter_code
_entity_poly.pdbx_strand_id
1 'polypeptide(L)' 'FVFQVADFLLAHGRFRGTVSQLLAAVGNTELKPNLASKHLTRHYSDVLQPLGITYEYRKTAAARLVLLELHDGADGH' A
#
# COMPACT_ATOMS: atom_id res chain seq x y z
N PHE A 1 -2.89 7.91 6.89
CA PHE A 1 -3.01 6.61 6.20
C PHE A 1 -1.85 6.34 5.26
N VAL A 2 -1.65 7.03 4.13
CA VAL A 2 -0.59 6.66 3.16
C VAL A 2 0.82 6.71 3.76
N PHE A 3 1.14 7.71 4.60
CA PHE A 3 2.38 7.72 5.37
C PHE A 3 2.52 6.56 6.36
N GLN A 4 1.43 6.09 6.95
CA GLN A 4 1.44 4.91 7.83
C GLN A 4 1.70 3.63 7.03
N VAL A 5 1.19 3.55 5.79
CA VAL A 5 1.49 2.46 4.87
C VAL A 5 2.96 2.49 4.45
N ALA A 6 3.51 3.67 4.19
CA ALA A 6 4.94 3.82 3.89
C ALA A 6 5.80 3.34 5.06
N ASP A 7 5.55 3.81 6.28
CA ASP A 7 6.26 3.39 7.49
C ASP A 7 6.17 1.87 7.72
N PHE A 8 4.96 1.30 7.57
CA PHE A 8 4.76 -0.14 7.62
C PHE A 8 5.61 -0.88 6.58
N LEU A 9 5.68 -0.40 5.34
CA LEU A 9 6.46 -1.06 4.28
C LEU A 9 7.96 -0.89 4.46
N LEU A 10 8.42 0.23 5.04
CA LEU A 10 9.81 0.43 5.43
C LEU A 10 10.24 -0.57 6.52
N ALA A 11 9.33 -0.96 7.42
CA ALA A 11 9.61 -1.95 8.46
C ALA A 11 9.43 -3.42 7.99
N HIS A 12 8.42 -3.69 7.16
CA HIS A 12 8.00 -5.05 6.80
C HIS A 12 8.37 -5.48 5.37
N GLY A 13 8.83 -4.56 4.53
CA GLY A 13 9.26 -4.77 3.14
C GLY A 13 8.13 -4.99 2.13
N ARG A 14 7.01 -5.63 2.52
CA ARG A 14 5.90 -5.89 1.60
C ARG A 14 4.56 -6.10 2.28
N PHE A 15 3.50 -5.92 1.51
CA PHE A 15 2.13 -6.22 1.89
C PHE A 15 1.37 -6.88 0.72
N ARG A 16 0.59 -7.91 1.03
CA ARG A 16 -0.40 -8.47 0.11
C ARG A 16 -1.68 -8.80 0.85
N GLY A 17 -2.78 -8.17 0.46
CA GLY A 17 -4.06 -8.41 1.12
C GLY A 17 -5.17 -7.49 0.61
N THR A 18 -6.31 -7.52 1.28
CA THR A 18 -7.39 -6.56 1.00
C THR A 18 -7.07 -5.21 1.63
N VAL A 19 -7.75 -4.15 1.18
CA VAL A 19 -7.57 -2.81 1.75
C VAL A 19 -7.96 -2.76 3.24
N SER A 20 -8.95 -3.56 3.65
CA SER A 20 -9.32 -3.70 5.06
C SER A 20 -8.20 -4.35 5.89
N GLN A 21 -7.51 -5.35 5.33
CA GLN A 21 -6.34 -5.95 5.98
C GLN A 21 -5.17 -4.98 6.07
N LEU A 22 -4.96 -4.15 5.04
CA LEU A 22 -3.93 -3.11 5.06
C LEU A 22 -4.22 -2.08 6.16
N LEU A 23 -5.47 -1.64 6.25
CA LEU A 23 -5.96 -0.74 7.30
C LEU A 23 -5.70 -1.32 8.70
N ALA A 24 -6.02 -2.59 8.93
CA ALA A 24 -5.71 -3.27 10.18
C ALA A 24 -4.20 -3.37 10.46
N ALA A 25 -3.39 -3.68 9.44
CA ALA A 25 -1.94 -3.81 9.57
C ALA A 25 -1.25 -2.49 9.97
N VAL A 26 -1.75 -1.36 9.48
CA VAL A 26 -1.26 -0.02 9.87
C VAL A 26 -1.98 0.58 11.09
N GLY A 27 -2.80 -0.22 11.78
CA GLY A 27 -3.55 0.21 12.96
C GLY A 27 -4.60 1.28 12.71
N ASN A 28 -5.10 1.42 11.47
CA ASN A 28 -6.10 2.42 11.10
C ASN A 28 -7.47 1.77 10.91
N THR A 29 -8.32 1.81 11.94
CA THR A 29 -9.67 1.21 11.91
C THR A 29 -10.78 2.19 11.58
N GLU A 30 -10.48 3.50 11.57
CA GLU A 30 -11.48 4.56 11.36
C GLU A 30 -11.73 4.84 9.86
N LEU A 31 -10.72 4.66 9.02
CA LEU A 31 -10.83 4.96 7.60
C LEU A 31 -11.56 3.83 6.84
N LYS A 32 -12.59 4.20 6.07
CA LYS A 32 -13.33 3.24 5.23
C LYS A 32 -12.45 2.69 4.10
N PRO A 33 -12.51 1.39 3.78
CA PRO A 33 -11.68 0.77 2.73
C PRO A 33 -11.77 1.45 1.36
N ASN A 34 -12.96 1.94 0.99
CA ASN A 34 -13.15 2.62 -0.30
C ASN A 34 -12.45 3.98 -0.35
N LEU A 35 -12.38 4.70 0.78
CA LEU A 35 -11.63 5.96 0.88
C LEU A 35 -10.13 5.67 0.93
N ALA A 36 -9.70 4.68 1.71
CA ALA A 36 -8.31 4.24 1.79
C ALA A 36 -7.73 3.90 0.41
N SER A 37 -8.51 3.20 -0.43
CA SER A 37 -8.14 2.90 -1.82
C SER A 37 -7.91 4.18 -2.63
N LYS A 38 -8.81 5.17 -2.53
CA LYS A 38 -8.68 6.46 -3.23
C LYS A 38 -7.47 7.26 -2.75
N HIS A 39 -7.18 7.24 -1.45
CA HIS A 39 -6.01 7.90 -0.89
C HIS A 39 -4.72 7.26 -1.38
N LEU A 40 -4.63 5.92 -1.41
CA LEU A 40 -3.48 5.21 -1.97
C LEU A 40 -3.22 5.61 -3.41
N THR A 41 -4.23 5.51 -4.29
CA THR A 41 -4.06 5.90 -5.70
C THR A 41 -3.69 7.37 -5.87
N ARG A 42 -4.31 8.27 -5.10
CA ARG A 42 -4.06 9.72 -5.21
C ARG A 42 -2.63 10.10 -4.80
N HIS A 43 -2.09 9.49 -3.76
CA HIS A 43 -0.82 9.90 -3.16
C HIS A 43 0.32 8.91 -3.45
N TYR A 44 0.08 7.88 -4.25
CA TYR A 44 1.10 6.88 -4.59
C TYR A 44 2.37 7.52 -5.16
N SER A 45 2.25 8.31 -6.22
CA SER A 45 3.40 8.91 -6.90
C SER A 45 4.13 9.97 -6.06
N ASP A 46 3.46 10.55 -5.08
CA ASP A 46 4.00 11.62 -4.22
C ASP A 46 4.68 11.06 -2.97
N VAL A 47 4.18 9.93 -2.43
CA VAL A 47 4.64 9.38 -1.15
C VAL A 47 5.30 8.02 -1.28
N LEU A 48 4.69 7.08 -2.02
CA LEU A 48 5.16 5.68 -2.04
C LEU A 48 6.23 5.44 -3.12
N GLN A 49 5.99 5.93 -4.33
CA GLN A 49 6.93 5.80 -5.45
C GLN A 49 8.34 6.34 -5.17
N PRO A 50 8.54 7.55 -4.57
CA PRO A 50 9.88 8.03 -4.27
C PRO A 50 10.61 7.23 -3.17
N LEU A 51 9.87 6.43 -2.39
CA LEU A 51 10.45 5.50 -1.41
C LEU A 51 10.81 4.15 -2.04
N GLY A 52 10.71 4.00 -3.36
CA GLY A 52 10.93 2.72 -4.03
C GLY A 52 9.81 1.71 -3.80
N ILE A 53 8.63 2.15 -3.36
CA ILE A 53 7.49 1.27 -3.12
C ILE A 53 6.65 1.17 -4.39
N THR A 54 6.46 -0.06 -4.87
CA THR A 54 5.54 -0.38 -5.96
C THR A 54 4.13 -0.63 -5.44
N TYR A 55 3.13 -0.31 -6.26
CA TYR A 55 1.72 -0.53 -5.96
C TYR A 55 1.03 -1.22 -7.13
N GLU A 56 0.49 -2.42 -6.89
CA GLU A 56 -0.34 -3.14 -7.84
C GLU A 56 -1.72 -3.43 -7.24
N TYR A 57 -2.74 -3.27 -8.07
CA TYR A 57 -4.10 -3.63 -7.74
C TYR A 57 -4.56 -4.82 -8.58
N ARG A 58 -5.00 -5.90 -7.92
CA ARG A 58 -5.55 -7.08 -8.62
C ARG A 58 -6.98 -7.37 -8.20
N LYS A 59 -7.86 -7.44 -9.20
CA LYS A 59 -9.21 -7.97 -9.02
C LYS A 59 -9.19 -9.48 -9.20
N THR A 60 -9.67 -10.21 -8.20
CA THR A 60 -9.89 -11.66 -8.25
C THR A 60 -11.38 -11.97 -8.19
N ALA A 61 -11.77 -13.23 -8.42
CA ALA A 61 -13.16 -13.66 -8.27
C ALA A 61 -13.71 -13.46 -6.83
N ALA A 62 -12.83 -13.53 -5.82
CA ALA A 62 -13.21 -13.44 -4.42
C ALA A 62 -13.06 -12.03 -3.83
N ALA A 63 -12.02 -11.29 -4.24
CA ALA A 63 -11.69 -10.00 -3.62
C ALA A 63 -10.83 -9.10 -4.51
N ARG A 64 -10.73 -7.84 -4.06
CA ARG A 64 -9.81 -6.83 -4.57
C ARG A 64 -8.57 -6.81 -3.68
N LEU A 65 -7.43 -7.15 -4.26
CA LEU A 65 -6.15 -7.22 -3.58
C LEU A 65 -5.30 -6.00 -3.89
N VAL A 66 -4.59 -5.55 -2.87
CA VAL A 66 -3.51 -4.57 -2.93
C VAL A 66 -2.20 -5.30 -2.66
N LEU A 67 -1.26 -5.13 -3.59
CA LEU A 67 0.11 -5.60 -3.47
C LEU A 67 1.00 -4.37 -3.38
N LEU A 68 1.79 -4.29 -2.32
CA LEU A 68 2.76 -3.24 -2.08
C LEU A 68 4.09 -3.89 -1.78
N GLU A 69 5.15 -3.44 -2.42
CA GLU A 69 6.49 -4.00 -2.23
C GLU A 69 7.51 -2.88 -2.26
N LEU A 70 8.31 -2.80 -1.20
CA LEU A 70 9.47 -1.93 -1.10
C LEU A 70 10.63 -2.59 -1.84
N HIS A 71 11.18 -1.87 -2.80
CA HIS A 71 12.39 -2.26 -3.50
C HIS A 71 13.58 -1.55 -2.86
N ASP A 72 14.61 -2.32 -2.50
CA ASP A 72 15.88 -1.83 -1.94
C ASP A 72 16.73 -1.11 -3.01
N GLY A 73 16.14 -0.21 -3.82
CA GLY A 73 16.85 0.60 -4.80
C GLY A 73 17.77 -0.13 -5.80
N ALA A 74 17.75 -1.46 -5.86
CA ALA A 74 18.69 -2.27 -6.63
C ALA A 74 18.25 -2.44 -8.09
N ASP A 75 16.99 -2.15 -8.40
CA ASP A 75 16.49 -2.03 -9.76
C ASP A 75 16.61 -0.57 -10.20
N GLY A 76 17.86 -0.18 -10.47
CA GLY A 76 18.24 1.15 -10.92
C GLY A 76 17.90 1.47 -12.37
N HIS A 77 17.91 2.79 -12.64
CA HIS A 77 18.04 3.49 -13.92
C HIS A 77 16.87 3.44 -14.91
#